data_AF-A0A371IT93-F1
#
_entry.id   AF-A0A371IT93-F1
#
_cell.length_a   1.000
_cell.length_b   1.000
_cell.length_c   1.000
_cell.angle_alpha   90.00
_cell.angle_beta   90.00
_cell.angle_gamma   90.00
#
_symmetry.space_group_name_H-M   'P 1'
#
loop_
_entity.id
_entity.type
_entity.pdbx_description
1 polymer ?
#
loop_
_entity_poly.entity_id
_entity_poly.type
_entity_poly.pdbx_seq_one_letter_code
_entity_poly.pdbx_strand_id
1 'polypeptide(L)'
;MGIFKLKSEEDWKIKYIKEFNEMRAIYEKKLQKKQIELDNLKIEIEKLKNYKNSLKPKEKQITDEDIEFIKELRNSGLSYREISNETRWSKATVSRVLNGIYD
;
A
#
# COMPACT_ATOMS: atom_id res chain seq x y z
N MET A 1 -0.74 16.52 -71.55
CA MET A 1 -0.32 17.05 -70.23
C MET A 1 -1.26 16.69 -69.06
N GLY A 2 -2.51 16.23 -69.27
CA GLY A 2 -3.44 15.94 -68.16
C GLY A 2 -3.12 14.67 -67.33
N ILE A 3 -2.59 13.62 -67.96
CA ILE A 3 -2.32 12.31 -67.31
C ILE A 3 -1.18 12.39 -66.28
N PHE A 4 -0.15 13.22 -66.53
CA PHE A 4 0.98 13.38 -65.61
C PHE A 4 0.62 14.16 -64.34
N LYS A 5 -0.32 15.11 -64.41
CA LYS A 5 -0.79 15.86 -63.24
C LYS A 5 -1.62 15.00 -62.29
N LEU A 6 -2.51 14.16 -62.82
CA LEU A 6 -3.31 13.21 -62.03
C LEU A 6 -2.45 12.19 -61.27
N LYS A 7 -1.40 11.65 -61.93
CA LYS A 7 -0.47 10.70 -61.31
C LYS A 7 0.31 11.33 -60.14
N SER A 8 0.78 12.58 -60.33
CA SER A 8 1.43 13.34 -59.25
C SER A 8 0.49 13.67 -58.09
N GLU A 9 -0.82 13.82 -58.36
CA GLU A 9 -1.84 14.05 -57.34
C GLU A 9 -2.19 12.79 -56.52
N GLU A 10 -2.17 11.62 -57.15
CA GLU A 10 -2.35 10.35 -56.46
C GLU A 10 -1.14 9.99 -55.60
N ASP A 11 0.08 10.30 -56.08
CA ASP A 11 1.33 10.00 -55.37
C ASP A 11 1.45 10.74 -54.02
N TRP A 12 1.06 12.03 -53.95
CA TRP A 12 1.10 12.76 -52.67
C TRP A 12 0.05 12.27 -51.68
N LYS A 13 -1.13 11.86 -52.16
CA LYS A 13 -2.18 11.28 -51.30
C LYS A 13 -1.73 9.96 -50.69
N ILE A 14 -1.11 9.09 -51.50
CA ILE A 14 -0.55 7.82 -51.04
C ILE A 14 0.54 8.06 -49.99
N LYS A 15 1.45 9.01 -50.25
CA LYS A 15 2.50 9.39 -49.30
C LYS A 15 1.92 9.92 -47.98
N TYR A 16 0.95 10.83 -48.05
CA TYR A 16 0.28 11.38 -46.87
C TYR A 16 -0.42 10.29 -46.04
N ILE A 17 -1.17 9.39 -46.68
CA ILE A 17 -1.84 8.29 -46.00
C ILE A 17 -0.83 7.39 -45.29
N LYS A 18 0.30 7.10 -45.93
CA LYS A 18 1.37 6.30 -45.34
C LYS A 18 1.97 6.98 -44.11
N GLU A 19 2.35 8.25 -44.21
CA GLU A 19 2.89 9.02 -43.09
C GLU A 19 1.88 9.14 -41.93
N PHE A 20 0.61 9.37 -42.25
CA PHE A 20 -0.46 9.42 -41.25
C PHE A 20 -0.62 8.09 -40.50
N ASN A 21 -0.63 6.96 -41.23
CA ASN A 21 -0.74 5.64 -40.64
C ASN A 21 0.47 5.30 -39.76
N GLU A 22 1.68 5.67 -40.19
CA GLU A 22 2.90 5.50 -39.39
C GLU A 22 2.82 6.32 -38.08
N MET A 23 2.42 7.58 -38.18
CA MET A 23 2.23 8.45 -37.01
C MET A 23 1.17 7.89 -36.06
N ARG A 24 0.04 7.43 -36.59
CA ARG A 24 -1.04 6.80 -35.81
C ARG A 24 -0.52 5.56 -35.07
N ALA A 25 0.21 4.68 -35.75
CA ALA A 25 0.77 3.47 -35.14
C ALA A 25 1.76 3.79 -34.01
N ILE A 26 2.55 4.86 -34.15
CA ILE A 26 3.44 5.34 -33.08
C ILE A 26 2.64 5.80 -31.86
N TYR A 27 1.57 6.56 -32.06
CA TYR A 27 0.72 7.02 -30.96
C TYR A 27 -0.03 5.89 -30.28
N GLU A 28 -0.58 4.95 -31.04
CA GLU A 28 -1.24 3.76 -30.49
C GLU A 28 -0.27 2.95 -29.61
N LYS A 29 0.98 2.76 -30.06
CA LYS A 29 2.03 2.12 -29.24
C LYS A 29 2.35 2.89 -27.96
N LYS A 30 2.43 4.23 -28.03
CA LYS A 30 2.68 5.06 -26.83
C LYS A 30 1.53 4.94 -25.84
N LEU A 31 0.29 4.97 -26.32
CA LEU A 31 -0.91 4.82 -25.50
C LEU A 31 -0.95 3.45 -24.83
N GLN A 32 -0.65 2.38 -25.58
CA GLN A 32 -0.58 1.02 -25.05
C GLN A 32 0.47 0.87 -23.94
N LYS A 33 1.66 1.45 -24.13
CA LYS A 33 2.71 1.47 -23.09
C LYS A 33 2.24 2.17 -21.81
N LYS A 34 1.56 3.31 -21.96
CA LYS A 34 1.02 4.07 -20.82
C LYS A 34 -0.09 3.30 -20.10
N GLN A 35 -0.93 2.57 -20.84
CA GLN A 35 -1.95 1.72 -20.24
C GLN A 35 -1.33 0.59 -19.40
N ILE A 36 -0.31 -0.09 -19.91
CA ILE A 36 0.42 -1.13 -19.16
C ILE A 36 1.06 -0.56 -17.90
N GLU A 37 1.66 0.63 -17.98
CA GLU A 37 2.24 1.33 -16.84
C GLU A 37 1.20 1.64 -15.75
N LEU A 38 0.03 2.14 -16.15
CA LEU A 38 -1.08 2.39 -15.23
C LEU A 38 -1.58 1.12 -14.55
N ASP A 39 -1.70 0.01 -15.29
CA ASP A 39 -2.19 -1.25 -14.74
C ASP A 39 -1.17 -1.86 -13.76
N ASN A 40 0.13 -1.76 -14.05
CA ASN A 40 1.19 -2.15 -13.12
C ASN A 40 1.16 -1.33 -11.83
N LEU A 41 1.02 -0.01 -11.94
CA LEU A 41 0.94 0.88 -10.77
C LEU A 41 -0.29 0.59 -9.90
N LYS A 42 -1.44 0.28 -10.51
CA LYS A 42 -2.64 -0.14 -9.76
C LYS A 42 -2.38 -1.41 -8.96
N ILE A 43 -1.76 -2.42 -9.56
CA ILE A 43 -1.40 -3.67 -8.88
C ILE A 43 -0.46 -3.40 -7.70
N GLU A 44 0.51 -2.52 -7.86
CA GLU A 44 1.46 -2.16 -6.80
C GLU A 44 0.78 -1.43 -5.64
N ILE A 45 -0.10 -0.47 -5.93
CA ILE A 45 -0.91 0.22 -4.91
C ILE A 45 -1.74 -0.79 -4.11
N GLU A 46 -2.35 -1.76 -4.78
CA GLU A 46 -3.18 -2.78 -4.12
C GLU A 46 -2.36 -3.68 -3.20
N LYS A 47 -1.17 -4.10 -3.65
CA LYS A 47 -0.21 -4.83 -2.80
C LYS A 47 0.20 -4.03 -1.56
N LEU A 48 0.51 -2.75 -1.73
CA LEU A 48 0.91 -1.87 -0.62
C LEU A 48 -0.23 -1.63 0.37
N LYS A 49 -1.47 -1.45 -0.11
CA LYS A 49 -2.66 -1.36 0.76
C LYS A 49 -2.84 -2.63 1.60
N ASN A 50 -2.68 -3.79 0.98
CA ASN A 50 -2.76 -5.07 1.68
C ASN A 50 -1.63 -5.26 2.69
N TYR A 51 -0.41 -4.82 2.37
CA TYR A 51 0.72 -4.84 3.31
C TYR A 51 0.50 -3.89 4.50
N LYS A 52 -0.05 -2.70 4.28
CA LYS A 52 -0.39 -1.79 5.40
C LYS A 52 -1.40 -2.40 6.37
N ASN A 53 -2.29 -3.28 5.88
CA ASN A 53 -3.23 -4.00 6.73
C ASN A 53 -2.58 -5.09 7.60
N SER A 54 -1.38 -5.58 7.27
CA SER A 54 -0.65 -6.56 8.10
C SER A 54 0.17 -5.91 9.22
N LEU A 55 0.48 -4.62 9.10
CA LEU A 55 1.18 -3.82 10.12
C LEU A 55 0.23 -3.11 11.10
N LYS A 56 -1.00 -3.62 11.26
CA LYS A 56 -1.91 -3.09 12.27
C LYS A 56 -1.25 -3.25 13.66
N PRO A 57 -1.25 -2.20 14.50
CA PRO A 57 -0.80 -2.32 15.88
C PRO A 57 -1.53 -3.50 16.53
N LYS A 58 -0.79 -4.37 17.23
CA LYS A 58 -1.39 -5.48 17.96
C LYS A 58 -2.41 -4.90 18.94
N GLU A 59 -3.65 -5.37 18.85
CA GLU A 59 -4.72 -4.90 19.73
C GLU A 59 -4.37 -5.15 21.20
N LYS A 60 -4.92 -4.33 22.09
CA LYS A 60 -4.73 -4.46 23.55
C LYS A 60 -5.19 -5.87 23.96
N GLN A 61 -4.26 -6.71 24.36
CA GLN A 61 -4.55 -8.10 24.79
C GLN A 61 -4.86 -8.21 26.28
N ILE A 62 -4.45 -7.21 27.07
CA ILE A 62 -4.68 -7.18 28.51
C ILE A 62 -6.06 -6.58 28.80
N THR A 63 -6.83 -7.23 29.67
CA THR A 63 -8.17 -6.75 30.07
C THR A 63 -8.06 -5.64 31.11
N ASP A 64 -9.16 -4.91 31.33
CA ASP A 64 -9.20 -3.87 32.36
C ASP A 64 -9.15 -4.49 33.77
N GLU A 65 -9.74 -5.68 33.96
CA GLU A 65 -9.63 -6.48 35.19
C GLU A 65 -8.18 -6.84 35.52
N ASP A 66 -7.39 -7.28 34.52
CA ASP A 66 -5.97 -7.58 34.71
C ASP A 66 -5.16 -6.33 35.07
N ILE A 67 -5.55 -5.17 34.53
CA ILE A 67 -4.91 -3.87 34.83
C ILE A 67 -5.17 -3.48 36.29
N GLU A 68 -6.42 -3.56 36.74
CA GLU A 68 -6.79 -3.30 38.13
C GLU A 68 -6.07 -4.25 39.07
N PHE A 69 -6.06 -5.54 38.75
CA PHE A 69 -5.39 -6.55 39.56
C PHE A 69 -3.87 -6.30 39.68
N ILE A 70 -3.18 -5.92 38.60
CA ILE A 70 -1.75 -5.53 38.65
C ILE A 70 -1.54 -4.31 39.55
N LYS A 71 -2.43 -3.31 39.49
CA LYS A 71 -2.35 -2.10 40.32
C LYS A 71 -2.59 -2.43 41.80
N GLU A 72 -3.54 -3.30 42.12
CA GLU A 72 -3.79 -3.77 43.47
C GLU A 72 -2.59 -4.52 44.04
N LEU A 73 -2.01 -5.46 43.29
CA LEU A 73 -0.81 -6.19 43.72
C LEU A 73 0.36 -5.25 43.99
N ARG A 74 0.52 -4.21 43.15
CA ARG A 74 1.52 -3.18 43.38
C ARG A 74 1.26 -2.37 44.65
N ASN A 75 0.00 -2.02 44.92
CA ASN A 75 -0.41 -1.32 46.14
C ASN A 75 -0.21 -2.17 47.39
N SER A 76 -0.35 -3.49 47.29
CA SER A 76 -0.02 -4.43 48.36
C SER A 76 1.49 -4.67 48.55
N GLY A 77 2.33 -3.99 47.76
CA GLY A 77 3.79 -3.96 47.96
C GLY A 77 4.58 -4.99 47.17
N LEU A 78 3.96 -5.77 46.29
CA LEU A 78 4.67 -6.78 45.51
C LEU A 78 5.64 -6.14 44.49
N SER A 79 6.75 -6.84 44.27
CA SER A 79 7.73 -6.50 43.24
C SER A 79 7.22 -6.87 41.85
N TYR A 80 7.79 -6.23 40.82
CA TYR A 80 7.46 -6.52 39.41
C TYR A 80 7.64 -8.01 39.04
N ARG A 81 8.56 -8.71 39.72
CA ARG A 81 8.79 -10.14 39.48
C ARG A 81 7.67 -10.98 40.07
N GLU A 82 7.22 -10.67 41.27
CA GLU A 82 6.15 -11.41 41.94
C GLU A 82 4.81 -11.19 41.23
N ILE A 83 4.50 -9.93 40.87
CA ILE A 83 3.31 -9.60 40.08
C ILE A 83 3.32 -10.37 38.75
N SER A 84 4.46 -10.44 38.06
CA SER A 84 4.60 -11.19 36.81
C SER A 84 4.35 -12.69 36.98
N ASN A 85 4.76 -13.26 38.13
CA ASN A 85 4.53 -14.66 38.43
C ASN A 85 3.06 -14.95 38.77
N GLU A 86 2.38 -14.06 39.50
CA GLU A 86 0.97 -14.21 39.88
C GLU A 86 0.02 -14.00 38.71
N THR A 87 0.23 -12.92 37.96
CA THR A 87 -0.65 -12.52 36.85
C THR A 87 -0.36 -13.25 35.54
N ARG A 88 0.79 -13.96 35.47
CA ARG A 88 1.34 -14.60 34.25
C ARG A 88 1.65 -13.62 33.11
N TRP A 89 1.50 -12.32 33.34
CA TRP A 89 1.91 -11.30 32.40
C TRP A 89 3.42 -11.06 32.48
N SER A 90 4.02 -10.74 31.33
CA SER A 90 5.45 -10.42 31.29
C SER A 90 5.76 -9.19 32.15
N LYS A 91 6.98 -9.13 32.71
CA LYS A 91 7.47 -7.93 33.42
C LYS A 91 7.35 -6.65 32.60
N ALA A 92 7.49 -6.74 31.28
CA ALA A 92 7.30 -5.62 30.37
C ALA A 92 5.84 -5.14 30.37
N THR A 93 4.88 -6.05 30.28
CA THR A 93 3.44 -5.71 30.36
C THR A 93 3.11 -5.08 31.71
N VAL A 94 3.55 -5.68 32.82
CA VAL A 94 3.37 -5.15 34.18
C VAL A 94 3.92 -3.72 34.27
N SER A 95 5.12 -3.46 33.75
CA SER A 95 5.69 -2.12 33.75
C SER A 95 4.91 -1.12 32.91
N ARG A 96 4.36 -1.53 31.76
CA ARG A 96 3.51 -0.65 30.94
C ARG A 96 2.22 -0.28 31.68
N VAL A 97 1.60 -1.22 32.37
CA VAL A 97 0.41 -0.99 33.21
C VAL A 97 0.72 0.00 34.33
N LEU A 98 1.78 -0.23 35.10
CA LEU A 98 2.14 0.62 36.22
C LEU A 98 2.61 2.03 35.81
N ASN A 99 3.04 2.20 34.56
CA ASN A 99 3.42 3.49 33.97
C ASN A 99 2.25 4.19 33.25
N GLY A 100 1.02 3.67 33.32
CA GLY A 100 -0.17 4.30 32.76
C GLY A 100 -0.31 4.23 31.23
N ILE A 101 0.36 3.28 30.56
CA ILE A 101 0.25 3.10 29.09
C ILE A 101 -1.12 2.57 28.67
N TYR A 102 -1.86 1.96 29.60
CA TYR A 102 -3.17 1.35 29.36
C TYR A 102 -4.31 2.03 30.12
N ASP A 103 -4.06 3.19 30.72
CA ASP A 103 -5.06 4.04 31.39
C ASP A 103 -5.94 4.78 30.37
#